data_AF-A0A497Q197-F1
#
_entry.id   AF-A0A497Q197-F1
#
_cell.length_a   1.000
_cell.length_b   1.000
_cell.length_c   1.000
_cell.angle_alpha   90.00
_cell.angle_beta   90.00
_cell.angle_gamma   90.00
#
_symmetry.space_group_name_H-M   'P 1'
#
loop_
_entity.id
_entity.type
_entity.pdbx_description
1 polymer ?
#
loop_
_entity_poly.entity_id
_entity_poly.type
_entity_poly.pdbx_seq_one_letter_code
_entity_poly.pdbx_strand_id
1 'polypeptide(L)'
;MDEGTRQQDEGFGSMGKWLAVGSELPCSVIALLLVGQVVGQAWGGQSLAVWGALVGALLGFAFGVYGVYVTIQYFDHLEATARSRPVFMPDMEEILEDVRFDVEDSEKSSQ
;
A
#
# COMPACT_ATOMS: atom_id res chain seq x y z
N MET A 1 13.72 8.22 30.21
CA MET A 1 13.88 6.92 29.52
C MET A 1 12.60 6.70 28.73
N ASP A 2 12.56 7.20 27.50
CA ASP A 2 11.41 7.04 26.60
C ASP A 2 11.95 6.99 25.17
N GLU A 3 12.54 5.85 24.82
CA GLU A 3 13.14 5.53 23.51
C GLU A 3 12.43 4.32 22.87
N GLY A 4 11.12 4.18 23.08
CA GLY A 4 10.37 2.97 22.72
C GLY A 4 9.51 3.02 21.43
N THR A 5 9.23 4.18 20.85
CA THR A 5 8.13 4.31 19.87
C THR A 5 8.51 4.72 18.45
N ARG A 6 9.78 5.04 18.16
CA ARG A 6 10.18 5.53 16.81
C ARG A 6 10.68 4.47 15.82
N GLN A 7 10.71 3.20 16.21
CA GLN A 7 11.23 2.11 15.36
C GLN A 7 10.15 1.22 14.73
N GLN A 8 8.86 1.43 15.04
CA GLN A 8 7.77 0.59 14.52
C GLN A 8 7.18 1.08 13.19
N ASP A 9 7.31 2.36 12.83
CA ASP A 9 6.67 2.90 11.62
C ASP A 9 7.36 2.49 10.30
N GLU A 10 8.67 2.25 10.29
CA GLU A 10 9.37 1.75 9.09
C GLU A 10 9.13 0.24 8.84
N GLY A 11 8.82 -0.52 9.89
CA GLY A 11 8.58 -1.97 9.81
C GLY A 11 7.16 -2.35 9.39
N PHE A 12 6.14 -1.63 9.88
CA PHE A 12 4.74 -1.98 9.66
C PHE A 12 4.24 -1.65 8.24
N GLY A 13 4.72 -0.54 7.64
CA GLY A 13 4.40 -0.19 6.25
C GLY A 13 4.96 -1.19 5.24
N SER A 14 6.18 -1.68 5.49
CA SER A 14 6.82 -2.74 4.69
C SER A 14 6.07 -4.07 4.81
N MET A 15 5.67 -4.46 6.03
CA MET A 15 5.01 -5.74 6.29
C MET A 15 3.62 -5.83 5.63
N GLY A 16 2.87 -4.72 5.58
CA GLY A 16 1.61 -4.63 4.84
C GLY A 16 1.78 -4.80 3.32
N LYS A 17 2.83 -4.20 2.73
CA LYS A 17 3.18 -4.35 1.30
C LYS A 17 3.44 -5.80 0.94
N TRP A 18 4.25 -6.50 1.74
CA TRP A 18 4.56 -7.93 1.51
C TRP A 18 3.37 -8.85 1.74
N LEU A 19 2.47 -8.53 2.69
CA LEU A 19 1.29 -9.32 2.95
C LEU A 19 0.25 -9.19 1.82
N ALA A 20 0.04 -7.97 1.30
CA ALA A 20 -0.80 -7.73 0.14
C ALA A 20 -0.26 -8.48 -1.09
N VAL A 21 1.02 -8.29 -1.41
CA VAL A 21 1.72 -8.97 -2.50
C VAL A 21 1.68 -10.49 -2.36
N GLY A 22 1.87 -11.01 -1.14
CA GLY A 22 1.85 -12.44 -0.84
C GLY A 22 0.49 -13.09 -1.06
N SER A 23 -0.61 -12.33 -0.90
CA SER A 23 -1.98 -12.81 -1.12
C SER A 23 -2.46 -12.71 -2.56
N GLU A 24 -1.87 -11.80 -3.35
CA GLU A 24 -2.29 -11.50 -4.71
C GLU A 24 -1.94 -12.63 -5.69
N LEU A 25 -0.73 -13.19 -5.57
CA LEU A 25 -0.25 -14.30 -6.40
C LEU A 25 -1.09 -15.58 -6.27
N PRO A 26 -1.37 -16.12 -5.06
CA PRO A 26 -2.23 -17.29 -4.95
C PRO A 26 -3.66 -17.00 -5.43
N CYS A 27 -4.16 -15.77 -5.25
CA CYS A 27 -5.49 -15.39 -5.74
C CYS A 27 -5.58 -15.43 -7.27
N SER A 28 -4.62 -14.81 -7.98
CA SER A 28 -4.61 -14.78 -9.45
C SER A 28 -4.48 -16.18 -10.05
N VAL A 29 -3.67 -17.05 -9.44
CA VAL A 29 -3.50 -18.45 -9.87
C VAL A 29 -4.80 -19.22 -9.73
N ILE A 30 -5.48 -19.14 -8.58
CA ILE A 30 -6.74 -19.86 -8.36
C ILE A 30 -7.84 -19.34 -9.28
N ALA A 31 -7.94 -18.02 -9.46
CA ALA A 31 -8.93 -17.42 -10.34
C ALA A 31 -8.76 -17.89 -11.79
N LEU A 32 -7.55 -17.80 -12.34
CA LEU A 32 -7.30 -18.20 -13.73
C LEU A 32 -7.30 -19.72 -13.94
N LEU A 33 -6.97 -20.51 -12.91
CA LEU A 33 -7.17 -21.96 -12.92
C LEU A 33 -8.66 -22.30 -13.10
N LEU A 34 -9.55 -21.68 -12.30
CA LEU A 34 -10.99 -21.92 -12.39
C LEU A 34 -11.56 -21.44 -13.73
N VAL A 35 -11.14 -20.26 -14.21
CA VAL A 35 -11.54 -19.76 -15.54
C VAL A 35 -11.07 -20.74 -16.63
N GLY A 36 -9.83 -21.20 -16.56
CA GLY A 36 -9.29 -22.18 -17.49
C GLY A 36 -10.05 -23.51 -17.49
N GLN A 37 -10.47 -23.99 -16.31
CA GLN A 37 -11.33 -25.18 -16.20
C GLN A 37 -12.67 -25.00 -16.87
N VAL A 38 -13.36 -23.89 -16.62
CA VAL A 38 -14.68 -23.60 -17.20
C VAL A 38 -14.59 -23.48 -18.72
N VAL A 39 -13.60 -22.74 -19.22
CA VAL A 39 -13.36 -22.59 -20.66
C VAL A 39 -13.01 -23.93 -21.31
N GLY A 40 -12.15 -24.73 -20.67
CA GLY A 40 -11.79 -26.07 -21.13
C GLY A 40 -12.99 -27.03 -21.18
N GLN A 41 -13.82 -27.04 -20.14
CA GLN A 41 -15.06 -27.83 -20.13
C GLN A 41 -16.00 -27.44 -21.25
N ALA A 42 -16.15 -26.14 -21.51
CA ALA A 42 -17.04 -25.63 -22.55
C ALA A 42 -16.62 -26.07 -23.96
N TRP A 43 -15.32 -26.30 -24.21
CA TRP A 43 -14.79 -26.62 -25.54
C TRP A 43 -14.71 -28.11 -25.86
N GLY A 44 -14.48 -28.98 -24.86
CA GLY A 44 -14.27 -30.40 -25.13
C GLY A 44 -14.52 -31.31 -23.96
N GLY A 45 -15.38 -30.88 -23.02
CA GLY A 45 -15.79 -31.67 -21.87
C GLY A 45 -14.67 -31.92 -20.87
N GLN A 46 -14.72 -33.06 -20.20
CA GLN A 46 -13.92 -33.30 -18.99
C GLN A 46 -12.42 -33.41 -19.23
N SER A 47 -11.98 -33.85 -20.41
CA SER A 47 -10.55 -33.95 -20.75
C SER A 47 -9.92 -32.57 -20.96
N LEU A 48 -10.60 -31.66 -21.68
CA LEU A 48 -10.11 -30.31 -21.88
C LEU A 48 -10.21 -29.45 -20.61
N ALA A 49 -11.06 -29.82 -19.64
CA ALA A 49 -11.10 -29.16 -18.33
C ALA A 49 -9.75 -29.17 -17.62
N VAL A 50 -9.07 -30.32 -17.62
CA VAL A 50 -7.77 -30.50 -16.95
C VAL A 50 -6.68 -29.72 -17.66
N TRP A 51 -6.65 -29.80 -19.01
CA TRP A 51 -5.73 -29.01 -19.81
C TRP A 51 -5.96 -27.51 -19.67
N GLY A 52 -7.22 -27.09 -19.65
CA GLY A 52 -7.62 -25.71 -19.38
C GLY A 52 -7.19 -25.24 -17.99
N ALA A 53 -7.32 -26.09 -16.97
CA ALA A 53 -6.81 -25.80 -15.62
C ALA A 53 -5.29 -25.57 -15.61
N LEU A 54 -4.52 -26.43 -16.29
CA LEU A 54 -3.07 -26.35 -16.35
C LEU A 54 -2.61 -25.07 -17.06
N VAL A 55 -3.22 -24.76 -18.21
CA VAL A 55 -2.94 -23.52 -18.95
C VAL A 55 -3.36 -22.30 -18.15
N GLY A 56 -4.55 -22.33 -17.54
CA GLY A 56 -5.08 -21.28 -16.68
C GLY A 56 -4.19 -21.01 -15.47
N ALA A 57 -3.68 -22.05 -14.80
CA ALA A 57 -2.76 -21.90 -13.68
C ALA A 57 -1.41 -21.30 -14.11
N LEU A 58 -0.86 -21.71 -15.26
CA LEU A 58 0.38 -21.14 -15.82
C LEU A 58 0.22 -19.66 -16.15
N LEU A 59 -0.88 -19.30 -16.82
CA LEU A 59 -1.20 -17.90 -17.12
C LEU A 59 -1.46 -17.11 -15.84
N GLY A 60 -2.17 -17.69 -14.87
CA GLY A 60 -2.43 -17.08 -13.57
C GLY A 60 -1.18 -16.81 -12.75
N PHE A 61 -0.20 -17.70 -12.87
CA PHE A 61 1.11 -17.51 -12.27
C PHE A 61 1.89 -16.39 -12.99
N ALA A 62 1.96 -16.43 -14.32
CA ALA A 62 2.68 -15.41 -15.09
C ALA A 62 2.09 -14.00 -14.89
N PHE A 63 0.76 -13.86 -14.98
CA PHE A 63 0.08 -12.60 -14.72
C PHE A 63 0.14 -12.19 -13.25
N GLY A 64 0.09 -13.15 -12.32
CA GLY A 64 0.26 -12.87 -10.89
C GLY A 64 1.62 -12.29 -10.56
N VAL A 65 2.70 -12.93 -11.05
CA VAL A 65 4.07 -12.43 -10.88
C VAL A 65 4.25 -11.06 -11.53
N TYR A 66 3.71 -10.86 -12.73
CA TYR A 66 3.74 -9.55 -13.39
C TYR A 66 2.97 -8.48 -12.61
N GLY A 67 1.78 -8.81 -12.08
CA GLY A 67 0.99 -7.93 -11.23
C GLY A 67 1.77 -7.52 -9.98
N VAL A 68 2.34 -8.48 -9.26
CA VAL A 68 3.21 -8.24 -8.10
C VAL A 68 4.38 -7.31 -8.45
N TYR A 69 5.05 -7.55 -9.58
CA TYR A 69 6.15 -6.71 -10.04
C TYR A 69 5.72 -5.24 -10.23
N VAL A 70 4.59 -5.02 -10.90
CA VAL A 70 4.03 -3.68 -11.11
C VAL A 70 3.57 -3.04 -9.80
N THR A 71 2.93 -3.81 -8.91
CA THR A 71 2.48 -3.34 -7.59
C THR A 71 3.66 -2.86 -6.75
N ILE A 72 4.77 -3.61 -6.71
CA ILE A 72 5.99 -3.19 -6.00
C ILE A 72 6.53 -1.88 -6.60
N GLN A 73 6.64 -1.80 -7.94
CA GLN A 73 7.12 -0.59 -8.61
C GLN A 73 6.24 0.63 -8.31
N TYR A 74 4.91 0.45 -8.26
CA TYR A 74 3.97 1.51 -7.92
C TYR A 74 4.18 2.01 -6.48
N PHE A 75 4.32 1.09 -5.52
CA PHE A 75 4.60 1.47 -4.13
C PHE A 75 5.93 2.20 -3.98
N ASP A 76 6.98 1.76 -4.68
CA ASP A 76 8.28 2.42 -4.63
C ASP A 76 8.22 3.84 -5.21
N HIS A 77 7.42 4.06 -6.27
CA HIS A 77 7.15 5.39 -6.81
C HIS A 77 6.37 6.29 -5.84
N LEU A 78 5.40 5.72 -5.12
CA LEU A 78 4.65 6.42 -4.08
C LEU A 78 5.57 6.83 -2.92
N GLU A 79 6.41 5.91 -2.44
CA GLU A 79 7.37 6.18 -1.38
C GLU A 79 8.36 7.28 -1.79
N ALA A 80 8.89 7.24 -3.01
CA ALA A 80 9.79 8.28 -3.52
C ALA A 80 9.13 9.67 -3.56
N THR A 81 7.83 9.73 -3.88
CA THR A 81 7.05 10.98 -3.92
C THR A 81 6.60 11.43 -2.53
N ALA A 82 6.35 10.49 -1.61
CA ALA A 82 6.02 10.80 -0.23
C ALA A 82 7.23 11.38 0.51
N ARG A 83 8.43 10.85 0.25
CA ARG A 83 9.69 11.34 0.83
C ARG A 83 10.09 12.73 0.34
N SER A 84 9.55 13.18 -0.80
CA SER A 84 9.81 14.52 -1.34
C SER A 84 8.82 15.59 -0.84
N ARG A 85 7.81 15.23 -0.04
CA ARG A 85 7.04 16.25 0.69
C ARG A 85 7.96 16.83 1.75
N PRO A 86 8.34 18.13 1.66
CA PRO A 86 9.12 18.73 2.72
C PRO A 86 8.30 18.59 4.00
N VAL A 87 8.93 18.03 5.04
CA VAL A 87 8.45 18.23 6.41
C VAL A 87 8.34 19.74 6.54
N PHE A 88 7.12 20.25 6.73
CA PHE A 88 6.90 21.67 6.97
C PHE A 88 7.69 22.02 8.23
N MET A 89 8.87 22.58 8.02
CA MET A 89 9.65 23.19 9.06
C MET A 89 9.48 24.68 8.82
N PRO A 90 8.71 25.38 9.68
CA PRO A 90 8.57 26.83 9.55
C PRO A 90 9.95 27.47 9.61
N ASP A 91 10.10 28.60 8.91
CA ASP A 91 11.37 29.30 8.88
C ASP A 91 11.74 29.77 10.29
N MET A 92 13.04 29.91 10.59
CA MET A 92 13.50 30.32 11.92
C MET A 92 12.89 31.65 12.35
N GLU A 93 12.60 32.54 11.41
CA GLU A 93 11.92 33.81 11.64
C GLU A 93 10.48 33.65 12.16
N GLU A 94 9.74 32.64 11.69
CA GLU A 94 8.37 32.32 12.14
C GLU A 94 8.36 31.63 13.51
N ILE A 95 9.43 30.91 13.86
CA ILE A 95 9.62 30.29 15.19
C ILE A 95 9.97 31.34 16.26
N LEU A 96 10.69 32.39 15.86
CA LEU A 96 11.15 33.48 16.73
C LEU A 96 10.12 34.62 16.84
N GLU A 97 9.05 34.59 16.06
CA GLU A 97 7.96 35.54 16.20
C GLU A 97 7.27 35.31 17.55
N ASP A 98 7.52 36.21 18.51
CA ASP A 98 6.88 36.20 19.82
C ASP A 98 5.37 36.15 19.62
N VAL A 99 4.76 35.03 20.02
CA VAL A 99 3.30 34.86 20.01
C VAL A 99 2.69 35.94 20.88
N ARG A 100 2.26 37.04 20.26
CA ARG A 100 1.47 38.07 20.91
C ARG A 100 0.06 37.53 21.06
N PHE A 101 -0.20 36.93 22.21
CA PHE A 101 -1.56 36.74 22.67
C PHE A 101 -2.13 38.14 22.90
N ASP A 102 -2.95 38.65 21.97
CA ASP A 102 -3.90 39.71 22.26
C ASP A 102 -4.91 39.14 23.27
N VAL A 103 -4.50 39.11 24.53
CA VAL A 103 -5.44 39.02 25.64
C VAL A 103 -6.04 40.42 25.72
N GLU A 104 -7.02 40.67 24.86
CA GLU A 104 -7.86 41.86 24.93
C GLU A 104 -8.24 42.10 26.38
N ASP A 105 -7.93 43.32 26.83
CA ASP A 105 -8.17 43.87 28.15
C ASP A 105 -9.46 43.34 28.77
N SER A 106 -9.35 42.37 29.67
CA SER A 106 -10.35 42.18 30.72
C SER A 106 -10.13 43.23 31.82
N GLU A 107 -10.05 44.50 31.40
CA GLU A 107 -10.33 45.64 32.27
C GLU A 107 -11.82 45.64 32.56
N LYS A 108 -12.22 44.88 33.59
CA LYS A 108 -13.43 45.17 34.36
C LYS A 108 -13.34 44.49 35.73
N SER A 109 -12.77 45.23 36.68
CA SER A 109 -13.33 45.42 38.04
C SER A 109 -12.25 45.95 38.99
N SER A 110 -11.85 47.20 38.80
CA SER A 110 -11.43 48.03 39.93
C SER A 110 -12.69 48.65 40.56
N GLN A 111 -13.22 48.05 41.62
CA GLN A 111 -13.71 48.69 42.85
C GLN A 111 -14.34 47.67 43.80
#